data_AF-A0A349QX73-F1
#
_entry.id   AF-A0A349QX73-F1
#
_cell.length_a   1.000
_cell.length_b   1.000
_cell.length_c   1.000
_cell.angle_alpha   90.00
_cell.angle_beta   90.00
_cell.angle_gamma   90.00
#
_symmetry.space_group_name_H-M   'P 1'
#
loop_
_entity.id
_entity.type
_entity.pdbx_description
1 polymer ?
#
loop_
_entity_poly.entity_id
_entity_poly.type
_entity_poly.pdbx_seq_one_letter_code
_entity_poly.pdbx_strand_id
1 'polypeptide(L)'
;MKNILSMVLLSSTLLVGCGDQWLEKAQPSTSTESSQAIKSVRDAGYALNGIYDIMRGYEYYGARMTYYGDVTGEDMLANGDTKRAA
;
A
#
# COMPACT_ATOMS: atom_id res chain seq x y z
N MET A 1 24.13 4.18 48.15
CA MET A 1 24.72 4.93 47.01
C MET A 1 24.82 4.09 45.73
N LYS A 2 25.34 2.86 45.80
CA LYS A 2 25.46 1.93 44.64
C LYS A 2 24.14 1.67 43.89
N ASN A 3 23.02 1.57 44.63
CA ASN A 3 21.70 1.30 44.05
C ASN A 3 21.09 2.53 43.36
N ILE A 4 21.39 3.74 43.86
CA ILE A 4 20.95 5.01 43.25
C ILE A 4 21.73 5.26 41.96
N LEU A 5 23.04 5.01 41.98
CA LEU A 5 23.90 5.11 40.79
C LEU A 5 23.45 4.14 39.69
N SER A 6 23.09 2.91 40.05
CA SER A 6 22.56 1.92 39.10
C SER A 6 21.21 2.32 38.50
N MET A 7 20.35 3.00 39.27
CA MET A 7 19.02 3.42 38.81
C MET A 7 19.11 4.61 37.83
N VAL A 8 20.04 5.55 38.07
CA VAL A 8 20.32 6.69 37.18
C VAL A 8 20.98 6.23 35.87
N LEU A 9 21.84 5.21 35.92
CA LEU A 9 22.45 4.65 34.71
C LEU A 9 21.40 3.95 33.82
N LEU A 10 20.43 3.26 34.43
CA LEU A 10 19.36 2.55 33.74
C LEU A 10 18.29 3.48 33.16
N SER A 11 18.02 4.63 33.78
CA SER A 11 17.10 5.63 33.22
C SER A 11 17.70 6.37 32.02
N SER A 12 19.01 6.56 32.00
CA SER A 12 19.72 7.25 30.92
C SER A 12 19.75 6.44 29.62
N THR A 13 19.75 5.11 29.70
CA THR A 13 19.72 4.22 28.52
C THR A 13 18.33 4.12 27.89
N LEU A 14 17.26 4.37 28.64
CA LEU A 14 15.88 4.38 28.12
C LEU A 14 15.57 5.63 27.28
N LEU A 15 16.26 6.74 27.52
CA LEU A 15 16.03 8.02 26.82
C LEU A 15 16.81 8.15 25.49
N VAL A 16 17.80 7.29 25.24
CA VAL A 16 18.60 7.29 24.00
C VAL A 16 18.08 6.34 22.91
N GLY A 17 17.03 5.55 23.20
CA GLY A 17 16.48 4.57 22.26
C GLY A 17 15.79 5.17 21.02
N CYS A 18 15.49 6.47 21.03
CA CYS A 18 14.79 7.19 19.95
C CYS A 18 15.60 8.37 19.38
N GLY A 19 16.94 8.29 19.38
CA GLY A 19 17.81 9.27 18.72
C GLY A 19 17.99 9.01 17.22
N ASP A 20 18.45 10.02 16.48
CA ASP A 20 18.80 9.98 15.04
C ASP A 20 17.66 9.75 14.04
N GLN A 21 16.55 10.46 14.22
CA GLN A 21 15.44 10.44 13.25
C GLN A 21 14.97 9.01 12.95
N TRP A 22 15.00 8.15 13.97
CA TRP A 22 14.70 6.73 13.85
C TRP A 22 13.30 6.52 13.25
N LEU A 23 12.36 7.42 13.57
CA LEU A 23 11.00 7.42 13.07
C LEU A 23 10.95 7.82 11.59
N GLU A 24 11.71 8.82 11.14
CA GLU A 24 11.76 9.19 9.72
C GLU A 24 12.51 8.16 8.87
N LYS A 25 13.52 7.48 9.43
CA LYS A 25 14.26 6.39 8.77
C LYS A 25 13.49 5.08 8.72
N ALA A 26 12.53 4.87 9.62
CA ALA A 26 11.59 3.76 9.58
C ALA A 26 10.52 4.01 8.50
N GLN A 27 10.96 4.16 7.25
CA GLN A 27 10.05 4.25 6.11
C GLN A 27 9.39 2.87 5.89
N PRO A 28 8.07 2.82 5.64
CA PRO A 28 7.40 1.57 5.28
C PRO A 28 8.04 0.98 4.03
N SER A 29 8.30 -0.34 4.00
CA SER A 29 8.86 -0.99 2.80
C SER A 29 7.87 -1.06 1.63
N THR A 30 6.59 -0.79 1.89
CA THR A 30 5.48 -0.87 0.93
C THR A 30 5.01 0.49 0.44
N SER A 31 5.56 1.59 0.94
CA SER A 31 5.22 2.94 0.49
C SER A 31 6.46 3.81 0.37
N THR A 32 6.36 4.84 -0.47
CA THR A 32 7.43 5.83 -0.61
C THR A 32 6.81 7.21 -0.71
N GLU A 33 7.55 8.22 -0.27
CA GLU A 33 7.15 9.62 -0.43
C GLU A 33 6.92 9.95 -1.91
N SER A 34 5.82 10.64 -2.21
CA SER A 34 5.45 10.94 -3.61
C SER A 34 6.52 11.74 -4.36
N SER A 35 7.24 12.61 -3.64
CA SER A 35 8.36 13.38 -4.20
C SER A 35 9.56 12.53 -4.61
N GLN A 36 9.66 11.30 -4.09
CA GLN A 36 10.76 10.37 -4.35
C GLN A 36 10.35 9.20 -5.25
N ALA A 37 9.04 9.05 -5.54
CA ALA A 37 8.49 7.89 -6.21
C ALA A 37 8.92 7.73 -7.68
N ILE A 38 9.04 8.83 -8.43
CA ILE A 38 9.43 8.81 -9.85
C ILE A 38 10.53 9.84 -10.08
N LYS A 39 11.77 9.37 -10.24
CA LYS A 39 12.93 10.23 -10.52
C LYS A 39 13.58 9.95 -11.86
N SER A 40 13.28 8.80 -12.46
CA SER A 40 13.84 8.38 -13.73
C SER A 40 12.76 7.78 -14.65
N VAL A 41 13.08 7.68 -15.94
CA VAL A 41 12.22 7.00 -16.93
C VAL A 41 11.98 5.53 -16.55
N ARG A 42 12.96 4.89 -15.91
CA ARG A 42 12.83 3.50 -15.44
C ARG A 42 11.79 3.38 -14.33
N ASP A 43 11.78 4.32 -13.39
CA ASP A 43 10.79 4.34 -12.29
C ASP A 43 9.38 4.56 -12.85
N ALA A 44 9.23 5.42 -13.86
CA ALA A 44 7.98 5.59 -14.58
C ALA A 44 7.53 4.29 -15.28
N GLY A 45 8.47 3.52 -15.83
CA GLY A 45 8.20 2.19 -16.39
C GLY A 45 7.67 1.19 -15.35
N TYR A 46 8.25 1.17 -14.15
CA TYR A 46 7.75 0.34 -13.05
C TYR A 46 6.35 0.77 -12.60
N ALA A 47 6.10 2.08 -12.50
CA ALA A 47 4.77 2.59 -12.20
C ALA A 47 3.74 2.18 -13.25
N LEU A 48 4.08 2.29 -14.55
CA LEU A 48 3.24 1.83 -15.65
C LEU A 48 2.92 0.34 -15.56
N ASN A 49 3.91 -0.50 -15.29
CA ASN A 49 3.68 -1.94 -15.11
C ASN A 49 2.73 -2.22 -13.95
N GLY A 50 2.88 -1.51 -12.82
CA GLY A 50 1.95 -1.62 -11.69
C GLY A 50 0.52 -1.20 -12.05
N ILE A 51 0.36 -0.12 -12.83
CA ILE A 51 -0.95 0.32 -13.32
C ILE A 51 -1.59 -0.78 -14.19
N TYR A 52 -0.85 -1.36 -15.14
CA TYR A 52 -1.37 -2.45 -15.98
C TYR A 52 -1.71 -3.71 -15.16
N ASP A 53 -0.93 -4.02 -14.12
CA ASP A 53 -1.20 -5.14 -13.22
C ASP A 53 -2.49 -4.94 -12.40
N ILE A 54 -2.77 -3.71 -11.96
CA ILE A 54 -4.06 -3.38 -11.33
C ILE A 54 -5.19 -3.45 -12.37
N MET A 55 -4.97 -2.91 -13.57
CA MET A 55 -6.03 -2.83 -14.57
C MET A 55 -6.53 -4.21 -15.04
N ARG A 56 -5.63 -5.20 -15.14
CA ARG A 56 -5.99 -6.59 -15.48
C ARG A 56 -6.72 -7.33 -14.35
N GLY A 57 -6.79 -6.77 -13.15
CA GLY A 57 -7.48 -7.37 -12.00
C GLY A 57 -8.98 -7.55 -12.27
N TYR A 58 -9.58 -8.58 -11.69
CA TYR A 58 -11.00 -8.88 -11.92
C TYR A 58 -11.90 -7.75 -11.39
N GLU A 59 -11.45 -6.98 -10.40
CA GLU A 59 -12.16 -5.82 -9.86
C GLU A 59 -12.25 -4.64 -10.82
N TYR A 60 -11.48 -4.64 -11.91
CA TYR A 60 -11.44 -3.54 -12.86
C TYR A 60 -11.72 -4.01 -14.29
N TYR A 61 -10.84 -3.73 -15.26
CA TYR A 61 -11.03 -4.12 -16.66
C TYR A 61 -10.89 -5.63 -16.90
N GLY A 62 -10.42 -6.41 -15.91
CA GLY A 62 -10.45 -7.87 -15.99
C GLY A 62 -11.85 -8.46 -15.96
N ALA A 63 -12.85 -7.77 -15.39
CA ALA A 63 -14.25 -8.17 -15.46
C ALA A 63 -15.23 -7.02 -15.18
N ARG A 64 -15.15 -6.41 -13.99
CA ARG A 64 -16.20 -5.50 -13.46
C ARG A 64 -16.52 -4.32 -14.33
N MET A 65 -15.50 -3.66 -14.88
CA MET A 65 -15.71 -2.47 -15.69
C MET A 65 -16.39 -2.82 -17.03
N THR A 66 -16.11 -4.00 -17.56
CA THR A 66 -16.68 -4.49 -18.82
C THR A 66 -18.12 -4.97 -18.61
N TYR A 67 -18.34 -5.92 -17.69
CA TYR A 67 -19.67 -6.53 -17.54
C TYR A 67 -20.71 -5.54 -17.01
N TYR A 68 -20.31 -4.49 -16.28
CA TYR A 68 -21.24 -3.51 -15.73
C TYR A 68 -22.12 -2.88 -16.82
N GLY A 69 -21.53 -2.59 -17.99
CA GLY A 69 -22.29 -2.08 -19.13
C GLY A 69 -23.32 -3.08 -19.64
N ASP A 70 -22.95 -4.36 -19.75
CA ASP A 70 -23.83 -5.40 -20.29
C ASP A 70 -25.01 -5.69 -19.37
N VAL A 71 -24.77 -5.85 -18.06
CA VAL A 71 -25.81 -6.26 -17.10
C VAL A 71 -26.73 -5.12 -16.64
N THR A 72 -26.32 -3.88 -16.89
CA THR A 72 -27.19 -2.71 -16.69
C THR A 72 -27.95 -2.34 -17.96
N GLY A 73 -27.60 -2.94 -19.09
CA GLY A 73 -28.39 -2.94 -20.32
C GLY A 73 -29.54 -3.93 -20.26
N GLU A 74 -30.06 -4.26 -21.44
CA GLU A 74 -31.21 -5.17 -21.60
C GLU A 74 -30.84 -6.56 -22.13
N ASP A 75 -29.63 -6.70 -22.70
CA ASP A 75 -29.22 -7.91 -23.42
C ASP A 75 -28.62 -9.00 -22.51
N MET A 76 -28.18 -8.64 -21.29
CA MET A 76 -27.59 -9.59 -20.34
C MET A 76 -28.18 -9.42 -18.94
N LEU A 77 -28.42 -10.56 -18.26
CA LEU A 77 -28.97 -10.60 -16.91
C LEU A 77 -28.20 -11.58 -16.02
N ALA A 78 -28.29 -11.37 -14.71
CA ALA A 78 -27.71 -12.27 -13.72
C ALA A 78 -28.38 -13.65 -13.79
N ASN A 79 -27.58 -14.72 -13.70
CA ASN A 79 -28.07 -16.10 -13.75
C ASN A 79 -28.98 -16.51 -12.57
N GLY A 80 -29.12 -15.65 -11.56
CA GLY A 80 -30.04 -15.87 -10.44
C GLY A 80 -29.83 -14.86 -9.33
N ASP A 81 -30.70 -14.92 -8.32
CA ASP A 81 -30.64 -14.02 -7.17
C ASP A 81 -29.25 -14.11 -6.51
N THR A 82 -28.61 -12.96 -6.31
CA THR A 82 -27.24 -12.80 -5.76
C THR A 82 -26.10 -13.35 -6.63
N LYS A 83 -26.35 -13.82 -7.85
CA LYS A 83 -25.32 -14.27 -8.79
C LYS A 83 -24.88 -13.12 -9.70
N ARG A 84 -23.65 -13.18 -10.20
CA ARG A 84 -23.20 -12.27 -11.28
C ARG A 84 -23.66 -12.83 -12.62
N ALA A 85 -23.92 -11.95 -13.60
CA ALA A 85 -23.88 -12.40 -14.99
C ALA A 85 -22.42 -12.74 -15.30
N ALA A 86 -22.20 -13.93 -15.85
CA ALA A 86 -20.90 -14.42 -16.27
C ALA A 86 -20.90 -14.53 -17.79
#